data_AF-A0AA88Y5Q1-F1
#
_entry.id   AF-A0AA88Y5Q1-F1
#
_cell.length_a   1.000
_cell.length_b   1.000
_cell.length_c   1.000
_cell.angle_alpha   90.00
_cell.angle_beta   90.00
_cell.angle_gamma   90.00
#
_symmetry.space_group_name_H-M   'P 1'
#
loop_
_entity.id
_entity.type
_entity.pdbx_description
1 polymer ?
#
loop_
_entity_poly.entity_id
_entity_poly.type
_entity_poly.pdbx_seq_one_letter_code
_entity_poly.pdbx_strand_id
1 'polypeptide(L)'
;MSHRIAIVGHSFVARLEESLKSDNIPLDTSLGLPSCNVKYFGLRGATTQKLIRSNELIECENFRPDTVFIQCGGNDISPDSTVVTVVEGIRDLVDKLQTIDSVKLVIIGSLFPRAKPRYMTKETYNSEMCKINSFLEKHYSPHSNVHFWRIRGLQNPKWNIFLNDGVHLNDKATKMYAFQVKMAVGCRDFR
;
A
#
# COMPACT_ATOMS: atom_id res chain seq x y z
N MET A 1 15.92 -8.88 -19.09
CA MET A 1 15.41 -9.34 -17.78
C MET A 1 13.99 -8.83 -17.62
N SER A 2 13.08 -9.62 -17.06
CA SER A 2 11.71 -9.16 -16.74
C SER A 2 11.75 -8.21 -15.53
N HIS A 3 11.03 -7.08 -15.62
CA HIS A 3 10.96 -6.07 -14.56
C HIS A 3 10.23 -6.66 -13.34
N ARG A 4 10.85 -6.63 -12.16
CA ARG A 4 10.29 -7.24 -10.94
C ARG A 4 9.57 -6.19 -10.10
N ILE A 5 8.31 -6.47 -9.78
CA ILE A 5 7.44 -5.58 -9.01
C ILE A 5 7.02 -6.29 -7.72
N ALA A 6 7.30 -5.68 -6.58
CA ALA A 6 6.81 -6.13 -5.29
C ALA A 6 5.65 -5.24 -4.84
N ILE A 7 4.52 -5.86 -4.46
CA ILE A 7 3.42 -5.19 -3.78
C ILE A 7 3.51 -5.57 -2.30
N VAL A 8 3.89 -4.62 -1.46
CA VAL A 8 4.24 -4.83 -0.04
C VAL A 8 3.21 -4.14 0.83
N GLY A 9 2.72 -4.80 1.87
CA GLY A 9 1.77 -4.15 2.77
C GLY A 9 1.13 -5.07 3.78
N HIS A 10 -0.02 -4.65 4.28
CA HIS A 10 -0.79 -5.44 5.25
C HIS A 10 -1.99 -6.16 4.60
N SER A 11 -3.09 -6.27 5.35
CA SER A 11 -4.32 -6.96 4.94
C SER A 11 -4.91 -6.55 3.59
N PHE A 12 -4.69 -5.33 3.09
CA PHE A 12 -5.16 -4.93 1.76
C PHE A 12 -4.39 -5.62 0.64
N VAL A 13 -3.08 -5.81 0.80
CA VAL A 13 -2.22 -6.50 -0.17
C VAL A 13 -2.53 -7.99 -0.19
N ALA A 14 -2.61 -8.62 0.99
CA ALA A 14 -2.95 -10.04 1.10
C ALA A 14 -4.31 -10.36 0.47
N ARG A 15 -5.32 -9.51 0.73
CA ARG A 15 -6.66 -9.66 0.15
C ARG A 15 -6.69 -9.39 -1.36
N LEU A 16 -5.91 -8.40 -1.84
CA LEU A 16 -5.81 -8.13 -3.27
C LEU A 16 -5.28 -9.36 -4.01
N GLU A 17 -4.23 -10.00 -3.50
CA GLU A 17 -3.69 -11.21 -4.11
C GLU A 17 -4.73 -12.35 -4.13
N GLU A 18 -5.44 -12.57 -3.03
CA GLU A 18 -6.53 -13.56 -2.96
C GLU A 18 -7.65 -13.28 -3.97
N SER A 19 -8.05 -12.01 -4.12
CA SER A 19 -9.07 -11.61 -5.10
C SER A 19 -8.62 -11.78 -6.54
N LEU A 20 -7.33 -11.64 -6.84
CA LEU A 20 -6.77 -11.88 -8.17
C LEU A 20 -6.67 -13.38 -8.48
N LYS A 21 -6.32 -14.21 -7.49
CA LYS A 21 -6.24 -15.68 -7.65
C LYS A 21 -7.61 -16.36 -7.78
N SER A 22 -8.67 -15.69 -7.35
CA SER A 22 -10.04 -16.21 -7.36
C SER A 22 -10.87 -15.74 -8.56
N ASP A 23 -10.24 -15.09 -9.56
CA ASP A 23 -10.88 -14.53 -10.77
C ASP A 23 -12.03 -13.54 -10.49
N ASN A 24 -12.12 -13.01 -9.28
CA ASN A 24 -13.10 -11.99 -8.90
C ASN A 24 -12.82 -10.62 -9.55
N ILE A 25 -11.59 -10.44 -10.05
CA ILE A 25 -11.10 -9.24 -10.71
C ILE A 25 -10.66 -9.66 -12.12
N PRO A 26 -11.00 -8.90 -13.18
CA PRO A 26 -10.59 -9.22 -14.56
C PRO A 26 -9.13 -8.83 -14.81
N LEU A 27 -8.23 -9.24 -13.92
CA LEU A 27 -6.79 -9.08 -13.97
C LEU A 27 -6.18 -10.35 -13.35
N ASP A 28 -5.12 -10.86 -13.95
CA ASP A 28 -4.32 -11.91 -13.34
C ASP A 28 -3.41 -11.35 -12.22
N THR A 29 -2.64 -12.22 -11.57
CA THR A 29 -1.66 -11.84 -10.55
C THR A 29 -0.50 -10.99 -11.09
N SER A 30 -0.36 -10.83 -12.41
CA SER A 30 0.58 -9.88 -13.01
C SER A 30 0.00 -8.47 -13.15
N LEU A 31 -1.23 -8.25 -12.67
CA LEU A 31 -2.03 -7.03 -12.88
C LEU A 31 -2.28 -6.75 -14.38
N GLY A 32 -2.16 -7.77 -15.24
CA GLY A 32 -2.17 -7.63 -16.69
C GLY A 32 -1.08 -6.67 -17.20
N LEU A 33 0.13 -6.73 -16.62
CA LEU A 33 1.31 -5.99 -17.05
C LEU A 33 2.25 -6.94 -17.82
N PRO A 34 2.36 -6.80 -19.14
CA PRO A 34 3.20 -7.70 -19.93
C PRO A 34 4.68 -7.56 -19.53
N SER A 35 5.39 -8.69 -19.54
CA SER A 35 6.83 -8.76 -19.28
C SER A 35 7.26 -8.30 -17.87
N CYS A 36 6.33 -8.19 -16.93
CA CYS A 36 6.59 -7.90 -15.52
C CYS A 36 6.38 -9.14 -14.66
N ASN A 37 7.24 -9.35 -13.67
CA ASN A 37 7.05 -10.37 -12.64
C ASN A 37 6.55 -9.66 -11.37
N VAL A 38 5.26 -9.84 -11.06
CA VAL A 38 4.62 -9.20 -9.90
C VAL A 38 4.49 -10.22 -8.77
N LYS A 39 4.92 -9.85 -7.57
CA LYS A 39 4.71 -10.63 -6.34
C LYS A 39 4.10 -9.78 -5.23
N TYR A 40 3.35 -10.44 -4.35
CA TYR A 40 2.64 -9.82 -3.23
C TYR A 40 3.25 -10.28 -1.91
N PHE A 41 3.51 -9.34 -1.02
CA PHE A 41 4.11 -9.55 0.29
C PHE A 41 3.21 -8.86 1.33
N GLY A 42 2.08 -9.53 1.62
CA GLY A 42 1.02 -8.99 2.47
C GLY A 42 0.94 -9.67 3.83
N LEU A 43 1.24 -8.96 4.91
CA LEU A 43 1.10 -9.47 6.28
C LEU A 43 -0.18 -8.95 6.96
N ARG A 44 -1.16 -9.83 7.18
CA ARG A 44 -2.46 -9.44 7.77
C ARG A 44 -2.29 -8.84 9.18
N GLY A 45 -2.92 -7.69 9.41
CA GLY A 45 -2.89 -7.00 10.70
C GLY A 45 -1.56 -6.33 11.06
N ALA A 46 -0.57 -6.34 10.15
CA ALA A 46 0.73 -5.72 10.38
C ALA A 46 0.63 -4.19 10.50
N THR A 47 1.46 -3.65 11.38
CA THR A 47 1.95 -2.27 11.36
C THR A 47 3.23 -2.20 10.53
N THR A 48 3.74 -1.00 10.24
CA THR A 48 5.00 -0.79 9.52
C THR A 48 6.16 -1.55 10.18
N GLN A 49 6.35 -1.37 11.49
CA GLN A 49 7.42 -2.03 12.26
C GLN A 49 7.30 -3.57 12.26
N LYS A 50 6.07 -4.11 12.31
CA LYS A 50 5.86 -5.56 12.20
C LYS A 50 6.24 -6.07 10.81
N LEU A 51 5.89 -5.33 9.76
CA LEU A 51 6.21 -5.69 8.39
C LEU A 51 7.73 -5.64 8.15
N ILE A 52 8.44 -4.64 8.70
CA ILE A 52 9.91 -4.55 8.63
C ILE A 52 10.62 -5.81 9.16
N ARG A 53 10.05 -6.44 10.18
CA ARG A 53 10.64 -7.62 10.85
C ARG A 53 10.05 -8.95 10.36
N SER A 54 9.23 -8.91 9.32
CA SER A 54 8.44 -10.06 8.88
C SER A 54 9.17 -10.93 7.85
N ASN A 55 8.76 -12.19 7.76
CA ASN A 55 9.22 -13.09 6.71
C ASN A 55 8.79 -12.58 5.33
N GLU A 56 7.63 -11.93 5.21
CA GLU A 56 7.16 -11.33 3.95
C GLU A 56 8.15 -10.29 3.42
N LEU A 57 8.75 -9.48 4.29
CA LEU A 57 9.76 -8.52 3.84
C LEU A 57 11.09 -9.20 3.49
N ILE A 58 11.51 -10.23 4.24
CA ILE A 58 12.70 -11.03 3.89
C ILE A 58 12.52 -11.71 2.52
N GLU A 59 11.34 -12.26 2.23
CA GLU A 59 11.03 -12.82 0.92
C GLU A 59 10.99 -11.75 -0.18
N CYS A 60 10.52 -10.54 0.13
CA CYS A 60 10.60 -9.40 -0.77
C CYS A 60 12.04 -9.01 -1.10
N GLU A 61 12.94 -9.00 -0.11
CA GLU A 61 14.38 -8.76 -0.30
C GLU A 61 14.99 -9.82 -1.23
N ASN A 62 14.71 -11.09 -0.95
CA ASN A 62 15.17 -12.22 -1.78
C ASN A 62 14.63 -12.18 -3.21
N PHE A 63 13.44 -11.61 -3.40
CA PHE A 63 12.85 -11.41 -4.72
C PHE A 63 13.58 -10.34 -5.55
N ARG A 64 14.34 -9.44 -4.91
CA ARG A 64 15.10 -8.36 -5.54
C ARG A 64 14.27 -7.49 -6.51
N PRO A 65 13.17 -6.86 -6.05
CA PRO A 65 12.31 -6.06 -6.92
C PRO A 65 13.05 -4.85 -7.52
N ASP A 66 12.65 -4.43 -8.72
CA ASP A 66 13.03 -3.15 -9.32
C ASP A 66 12.10 -2.02 -8.86
N THR A 67 10.82 -2.35 -8.64
CA THR A 67 9.78 -1.41 -8.17
C THR A 67 9.03 -2.00 -6.99
N VAL A 68 8.79 -1.20 -5.96
CA VAL A 68 7.99 -1.59 -4.80
C VAL A 68 6.79 -0.66 -4.65
N PHE A 69 5.59 -1.22 -4.53
CA PHE A 69 4.39 -0.49 -4.13
C PHE A 69 4.06 -0.83 -2.68
N ILE A 70 3.94 0.18 -1.83
CA ILE A 70 3.66 0.05 -0.40
C ILE A 70 2.20 0.39 -0.13
N GLN A 71 1.47 -0.50 0.54
CA GLN A 71 0.18 -0.22 1.18
C GLN A 71 0.25 -0.62 2.66
N CYS A 72 0.82 0.26 3.48
CA CYS A 72 0.96 0.06 4.92
C CYS A 72 0.86 1.38 5.70
N GLY A 73 0.59 1.33 7.01
CA GLY A 73 0.50 2.50 7.89
C GLY A 73 -0.88 2.72 8.53
N GLY A 74 -1.96 2.20 7.92
CA GLY A 74 -3.31 2.38 8.49
C GLY A 74 -3.54 1.64 9.82
N ASN A 75 -2.76 0.60 10.11
CA ASN A 75 -2.82 -0.09 11.40
C ASN A 75 -1.99 0.59 12.50
N ASP A 76 -1.07 1.47 12.11
CA ASP A 76 -0.19 2.21 13.01
C ASP A 76 -0.94 3.39 13.65
N ILE A 77 -1.96 3.91 12.96
CA ILE A 77 -2.90 4.90 13.50
C ILE A 77 -3.71 4.28 14.64
N SER A 78 -3.47 4.77 15.85
CA SER A 78 -4.04 4.31 17.11
C SER A 78 -4.10 5.45 18.13
N PRO A 79 -4.86 5.31 19.23
CA PRO A 79 -4.96 6.33 20.28
C PRO A 79 -3.61 6.80 20.86
N ASP A 80 -2.62 5.91 20.88
CA ASP A 80 -1.29 6.16 21.44
C ASP A 80 -0.27 6.66 20.40
N SER A 81 -0.66 6.68 19.13
CA SER A 81 0.19 7.15 18.03
C SER A 81 0.01 8.64 17.78
N THR A 82 1.03 9.25 17.18
CA THR A 82 0.91 10.57 16.55
C THR A 82 1.10 10.45 15.03
N VAL A 83 0.61 11.45 14.30
CA VAL A 83 0.88 11.59 12.85
C VAL A 83 2.38 11.45 12.55
N VAL A 84 3.24 12.06 13.38
CA VAL A 84 4.70 12.00 13.22
C VAL A 84 5.20 10.56 13.33
N THR A 85 4.83 9.85 14.40
CA THR A 85 5.28 8.46 14.61
C THR A 85 4.81 7.50 13.51
N VAL A 86 3.62 7.70 12.96
CA VAL A 86 3.12 6.86 11.84
C VAL A 86 3.86 7.18 10.54
N VAL A 87 4.11 8.46 10.28
CA VAL A 87 4.92 8.90 9.13
C VAL A 87 6.34 8.33 9.23
N GLU A 88 6.98 8.41 10.39
CA GLU A 88 8.31 7.85 10.62
C GLU A 88 8.33 6.35 10.38
N GLY A 89 7.34 5.59 10.88
CA GLY A 89 7.26 4.15 10.60
C GLY A 89 7.12 3.83 9.10
N ILE A 90 6.37 4.65 8.34
CA ILE A 90 6.27 4.49 6.88
C ILE A 90 7.61 4.83 6.21
N ARG A 91 8.31 5.86 6.68
CA ARG A 91 9.63 6.26 6.17
C ARG A 91 10.68 5.19 6.45
N ASP A 92 10.72 4.63 7.65
CA ASP A 92 11.60 3.52 8.01
C ASP A 92 11.41 2.32 7.05
N LEU A 93 10.16 2.03 6.68
CA LEU A 93 9.85 0.98 5.71
C LEU A 93 10.36 1.33 4.30
N VAL A 94 10.20 2.57 3.87
CA VAL A 94 10.75 3.06 2.59
C VAL A 94 12.27 2.95 2.59
N ASP A 95 12.93 3.45 3.63
CA ASP A 95 14.39 3.43 3.77
C ASP A 95 14.90 1.99 3.75
N LYS A 96 14.24 1.09 4.50
CA LYS A 96 14.55 -0.35 4.50
C LYS A 96 14.44 -0.95 3.10
N LEU A 97 13.40 -0.65 2.34
CA LEU A 97 13.24 -1.14 0.97
C LEU A 97 14.28 -0.55 0.00
N GLN A 98 14.69 0.70 0.20
CA GLN A 98 15.75 1.34 -0.59
C GLN A 98 17.14 0.77 -0.30
N THR A 99 17.35 0.07 0.82
CA THR A 99 18.60 -0.67 1.05
C THR A 99 18.78 -1.89 0.15
N ILE A 100 17.74 -2.31 -0.57
CA ILE A 100 17.80 -3.41 -1.53
C ILE A 100 18.37 -2.86 -2.85
N ASP A 101 19.60 -3.24 -3.22
CA ASP A 101 20.32 -2.69 -4.38
C ASP A 101 19.53 -2.68 -5.71
N SER A 102 18.59 -3.60 -5.89
CA SER A 102 17.79 -3.67 -7.12
C SER A 102 16.66 -2.64 -7.17
N VAL A 103 16.22 -2.11 -6.03
CA VAL A 103 15.06 -1.22 -5.94
C VAL A 103 15.43 0.15 -6.48
N LYS A 104 14.79 0.52 -7.58
CA LYS A 104 14.96 1.83 -8.24
C LYS A 104 13.83 2.79 -7.92
N LEU A 105 12.66 2.25 -7.60
CA LEU A 105 11.44 3.00 -7.43
C LEU A 105 10.61 2.44 -6.28
N VAL A 106 10.24 3.30 -5.33
CA VAL A 106 9.26 3.01 -4.29
C VAL A 106 8.03 3.89 -4.51
N ILE A 107 6.84 3.30 -4.45
CA ILE A 107 5.57 4.00 -4.57
C ILE A 107 4.77 3.77 -3.29
N ILE A 108 4.34 4.83 -2.62
CA ILE A 108 3.56 4.78 -1.40
C ILE A 108 2.09 5.01 -1.77
N GLY A 109 1.28 3.97 -1.67
CA GLY A 109 -0.16 4.06 -1.82
C GLY A 109 -0.78 4.85 -0.67
N SER A 110 -1.69 5.76 -1.00
CA SER A 110 -2.38 6.52 0.03
C SER A 110 -3.16 5.64 1.00
N LEU A 111 -3.16 6.03 2.28
CA LEU A 111 -3.92 5.36 3.32
C LEU A 111 -5.43 5.50 3.08
N PHE A 112 -6.18 4.46 3.41
CA PHE A 112 -7.64 4.44 3.28
C PHE A 112 -8.34 4.93 4.55
N PRO A 113 -9.52 5.56 4.41
CA PRO A 113 -10.39 5.83 5.55
C PRO A 113 -10.86 4.53 6.21
N ARG A 114 -11.43 4.65 7.42
CA ARG A 114 -12.14 3.58 8.11
C ARG A 114 -13.50 4.07 8.57
N ALA A 115 -14.51 3.22 8.41
CA ALA A 115 -15.84 3.43 9.00
C ALA A 115 -15.89 2.95 10.45
N LYS A 116 -15.12 1.91 10.80
CA LYS A 116 -15.03 1.35 12.16
C LYS A 116 -13.56 1.11 12.55
N PRO A 117 -12.77 2.17 12.80
CA PRO A 117 -11.41 2.01 13.29
C PRO A 117 -11.40 1.37 14.69
N ARG A 118 -10.26 0.76 15.06
CA ARG A 118 -10.11 0.12 16.37
C ARG A 118 -9.79 1.17 17.43
N TYR A 119 -10.45 1.07 18.58
CA TYR A 119 -10.16 1.85 19.80
C TYR A 119 -10.22 3.38 19.67
N MET A 120 -10.76 3.91 18.58
CA MET A 120 -10.91 5.35 18.34
C MET A 120 -12.13 5.64 17.47
N THR A 121 -12.52 6.91 17.36
CA THR A 121 -13.63 7.31 16.49
C THR A 121 -13.21 7.36 15.02
N LYS A 122 -14.19 7.23 14.11
CA LYS A 122 -13.94 7.37 12.67
C LYS A 122 -13.42 8.76 12.31
N GLU A 123 -13.88 9.81 13.00
CA GLU A 123 -13.49 11.19 12.79
C GLU A 123 -12.01 11.39 13.12
N THR A 124 -11.56 10.91 14.27
CA THR A 124 -10.16 11.03 14.70
C THR A 124 -9.25 10.25 13.75
N TYR A 125 -9.57 8.98 13.46
CA TYR A 125 -8.77 8.16 12.56
C TYR A 125 -8.66 8.79 11.16
N ASN A 126 -9.79 9.20 10.57
CA ASN A 126 -9.79 9.74 9.22
C ASN A 126 -9.11 11.11 9.14
N SER A 127 -9.20 11.93 10.18
CA SER A 127 -8.47 13.19 10.31
C SER A 127 -6.96 12.96 10.32
N GLU A 128 -6.47 12.01 11.12
CA GLU A 128 -5.04 11.66 11.18
C GLU A 128 -4.55 11.04 9.88
N MET A 129 -5.32 10.12 9.30
CA MET A 129 -5.07 9.53 8.00
C MET A 129 -4.90 10.60 6.90
N CYS A 130 -5.76 11.63 6.88
CA CYS A 130 -5.65 12.76 5.96
C CYS A 130 -4.36 13.55 6.17
N LYS A 131 -3.99 13.83 7.42
CA LYS A 131 -2.73 14.53 7.76
C LYS A 131 -1.51 13.73 7.32
N ILE A 132 -1.50 12.41 7.58
CA ILE A 132 -0.41 11.50 7.19
C ILE A 132 -0.27 11.46 5.66
N ASN A 133 -1.37 11.24 4.93
CA ASN A 133 -1.36 11.25 3.47
C ASN A 133 -0.83 12.58 2.92
N SER A 134 -1.29 13.71 3.46
CA SER A 134 -0.86 15.04 3.01
C SER A 134 0.62 15.29 3.30
N PHE A 135 1.11 14.80 4.44
CA PHE A 135 2.52 14.88 4.79
C PHE A 135 3.37 14.07 3.82
N LEU A 136 3.06 12.79 3.62
CA LEU A 136 3.82 11.90 2.74
C LEU A 136 3.87 12.42 1.31
N GLU A 137 2.74 12.93 0.81
CA GLU A 137 2.67 13.52 -0.52
C GLU A 137 3.59 14.74 -0.66
N LYS A 138 3.53 15.67 0.29
CA LYS A 138 4.39 16.86 0.27
C LYS A 138 5.86 16.51 0.48
N HIS A 139 6.15 15.53 1.32
CA HIS A 139 7.51 15.11 1.65
C HIS A 139 8.19 14.44 0.45
N TYR A 140 7.47 13.57 -0.26
CA TYR A 140 8.02 12.82 -1.39
C TYR A 140 7.84 13.49 -2.75
N SER A 141 7.11 14.62 -2.86
CA SER A 141 6.99 15.35 -4.13
C SER A 141 8.31 15.77 -4.80
N PRO A 142 9.42 16.11 -4.09
CA PRO A 142 10.68 16.44 -4.74
C PRO A 142 11.57 15.23 -5.01
N HIS A 143 11.19 14.02 -4.57
CA HIS A 143 12.02 12.83 -4.71
C HIS A 143 11.81 12.19 -6.10
N SER A 144 12.90 11.73 -6.73
CA SER A 144 12.82 11.06 -8.03
C SER A 144 12.54 9.56 -7.91
N ASN A 145 12.95 8.94 -6.81
CA ASN A 145 12.91 7.48 -6.59
C ASN A 145 11.85 7.03 -5.57
N VAL A 146 11.12 7.97 -4.95
CA VAL A 146 9.99 7.68 -4.06
C VAL A 146 8.81 8.55 -4.44
N HIS A 147 7.65 7.93 -4.71
CA HIS A 147 6.46 8.63 -5.17
C HIS A 147 5.27 8.33 -4.27
N PHE A 148 4.50 9.36 -3.93
CA PHE A 148 3.21 9.17 -3.28
C PHE A 148 2.11 9.00 -4.33
N TRP A 149 1.36 7.89 -4.27
CA TRP A 149 0.27 7.59 -5.18
C TRP A 149 -1.08 7.74 -4.51
N ARG A 150 -1.83 8.78 -4.90
CA ARG A 150 -3.23 8.95 -4.51
C ARG A 150 -4.10 7.90 -5.19
N ILE A 151 -4.60 6.94 -4.40
CA ILE A 151 -5.55 5.92 -4.85
C ILE A 151 -6.93 6.56 -5.02
N ARG A 152 -7.19 7.05 -6.23
CA ARG A 152 -8.39 7.83 -6.57
C ARG A 152 -9.65 7.00 -6.36
N GLY A 153 -10.70 7.64 -5.84
CA GLY A 153 -12.00 7.01 -5.59
C GLY A 153 -12.10 6.24 -4.27
N LEU A 154 -10.98 5.94 -3.59
CA LEU A 154 -10.96 5.19 -2.33
C LEU A 154 -10.58 6.02 -1.10
N GLN A 155 -9.98 7.20 -1.25
CA GLN A 155 -9.67 8.10 -0.12
C GLN A 155 -10.89 8.87 0.40
N ASN A 156 -11.74 9.34 -0.51
CA ASN A 156 -12.97 10.10 -0.21
C ASN A 156 -14.16 9.45 -0.94
N PRO A 157 -14.55 8.23 -0.54
CA PRO A 157 -15.55 7.46 -1.27
C PRO A 157 -16.95 8.09 -1.14
N LYS A 158 -17.67 8.21 -2.27
CA LYS A 158 -19.09 8.64 -2.32
C LYS A 158 -20.09 7.49 -2.18
N TRP A 159 -19.59 6.29 -1.85
CA TRP A 159 -20.35 5.04 -1.77
C TRP A 159 -19.72 4.11 -0.71
N ASN A 160 -20.44 3.06 -0.28
CA ASN A 160 -19.88 2.13 0.69
C ASN A 160 -18.79 1.24 0.07
N ILE A 161 -17.53 1.54 0.36
CA ILE A 161 -16.37 0.76 -0.11
C ILE A 161 -15.97 -0.38 0.82
N PHE A 162 -16.60 -0.49 2.00
CA PHE A 162 -16.16 -1.42 3.04
C PHE A 162 -17.02 -2.68 3.13
N LEU A 163 -16.41 -3.74 3.65
CA LEU A 163 -17.11 -4.87 4.25
C LEU A 163 -17.80 -4.46 5.56
N ASN A 164 -18.55 -5.39 6.15
CA ASN A 164 -19.29 -5.17 7.40
C ASN A 164 -18.40 -4.73 8.58
N ASP A 165 -17.12 -5.07 8.54
CA ASP A 165 -16.12 -4.67 9.54
C ASP A 165 -15.73 -3.18 9.45
N GLY A 166 -16.12 -2.46 8.41
CA GLY A 166 -15.83 -1.04 8.25
C GLY A 166 -14.35 -0.70 8.08
N VAL A 167 -13.50 -1.68 7.78
CA VAL A 167 -12.05 -1.52 7.63
C VAL A 167 -11.58 -2.05 6.28
N HIS A 168 -11.99 -3.26 5.90
CA HIS A 168 -11.53 -3.91 4.68
C HIS A 168 -12.41 -3.55 3.50
N LEU A 169 -11.81 -3.49 2.30
CA LEU A 169 -12.51 -3.17 1.06
C LEU A 169 -13.45 -4.32 0.66
N ASN A 170 -14.63 -3.98 0.14
CA ASN A 170 -15.50 -4.93 -0.56
C ASN A 170 -14.99 -5.21 -1.98
N ASP A 171 -15.57 -6.20 -2.67
CA ASP A 171 -15.08 -6.68 -3.96
C ASP A 171 -15.00 -5.58 -5.02
N LYS A 172 -16.00 -4.70 -5.07
CA LYS A 172 -16.02 -3.57 -6.01
C LYS A 172 -14.87 -2.60 -5.73
N ALA A 173 -14.57 -2.33 -4.46
CA ALA A 173 -13.48 -1.45 -4.06
C ALA A 173 -12.12 -2.13 -4.23
N THR A 174 -12.00 -3.43 -3.97
CA THR A 174 -10.78 -4.21 -4.22
C THR A 174 -10.45 -4.27 -5.70
N LYS A 175 -11.46 -4.42 -6.58
CA LYS A 175 -11.28 -4.29 -8.04
C LYS A 175 -10.73 -2.93 -8.41
N MET A 176 -11.30 -1.84 -7.87
CA MET A 176 -10.79 -0.49 -8.10
C MET A 176 -9.36 -0.31 -7.60
N TYR A 177 -9.05 -0.86 -6.42
CA TYR A 177 -7.71 -0.86 -5.86
C TYR A 177 -6.71 -1.58 -6.78
N ALA A 178 -7.06 -2.74 -7.32
CA ALA A 178 -6.22 -3.47 -8.28
C ALA A 178 -5.84 -2.63 -9.50
N PHE A 179 -6.81 -1.92 -10.10
CA PHE A 179 -6.55 -1.01 -11.21
C PHE A 179 -5.68 0.19 -10.82
N GLN A 180 -5.85 0.73 -9.61
CA GLN A 180 -5.00 1.82 -9.11
C GLN A 180 -3.56 1.36 -8.90
N VAL A 181 -3.35 0.17 -8.33
CA VAL A 181 -2.01 -0.42 -8.19
C VAL A 181 -1.38 -0.66 -9.56
N LYS A 182 -2.14 -1.25 -10.51
CA LYS A 182 -1.70 -1.44 -11.89
C LYS A 182 -1.22 -0.12 -12.52
N MET A 183 -2.02 0.94 -12.41
CA MET A 183 -1.66 2.25 -12.96
C MET A 183 -0.41 2.82 -12.29
N ALA A 184 -0.29 2.69 -10.96
CA ALA A 184 0.85 3.19 -10.22
C ALA A 184 2.16 2.55 -10.68
N VAL A 185 2.23 1.21 -10.70
CA VAL A 185 3.46 0.47 -11.02
C VAL A 185 3.72 0.36 -12.53
N GLY A 186 2.68 0.53 -13.34
CA GLY A 186 2.75 0.61 -14.80
C GLY A 186 3.04 2.02 -15.35
N CYS A 187 3.01 3.04 -14.49
CA CYS A 187 3.29 4.43 -14.87
C CYS A 187 4.73 4.56 -15.39
N ARG A 188 4.88 5.11 -16.59
CA ARG A 188 6.19 5.32 -17.22
C ARG A 188 6.84 6.63 -16.78
N ASP A 189 6.07 7.57 -16.26
CA ASP A 189 6.56 8.88 -15.84
C ASP A 189 7.48 8.81 -14.60
N PHE A 190 7.54 7.64 -13.94
CA PHE A 190 8.44 7.36 -12.82
C PHE A 190 9.73 6.64 -13.22
N ARG A 191 9.94 6.35 -14.52
CA ARG A 191 11.05 5.53 -15.04
C ARG A 191 12.06 6.34 -15.83
#